data_AF-A0A8J7KAK8-F1
#
_entry.id   AF-A0A8J7KAK8-F1
#
_cell.length_a   1.000
_cell.length_b   1.000
_cell.length_c   1.000
_cell.angle_alpha   90.00
_cell.angle_beta   90.00
_cell.angle_gamma   90.00
#
_symmetry.space_group_name_H-M   'P 1'
#
loop_
_entity.id
_entity.type
_entity.pdbx_description
1 polymer ?
#
loop_
_entity_poly.entity_id
_entity_poly.type
_entity_poly.pdbx_seq_one_letter_code
_entity_poly.pdbx_strand_id
1 'polypeptide(L)'
;MDKKLFTIVVALLVGCNLFAQVEEDFSTKYKMPIFPGCEKLISEEDQFKCFQQNITTSYSSYLEKYLESFEYLNIPFGESQLSFLVNQNGELILKNIETTQPLFRDYNILAFQDFAKDYKITPAKSILTDKNVTIALNFPVGFKLSRQVLETNSRIISVIENNNSTYEIVITPDHELKIYELSDFKPIYLGKYNSLQEIKNTLPYKESIQDMQELVTLAQSNFGKEKFILQSKNIFQNDNFATIFIVSQVKGKRIKQLRKYTTLEDFIQSPYYDWIIRKDY
;
A
#
# COMPACT_ATOMS: atom_id res chain seq x y z
N MET A 1 -2.77 -9.76 23.11
CA MET A 1 -2.48 -9.01 21.86
C MET A 1 -1.07 -9.41 21.47
N ASP A 2 -0.94 -10.53 20.79
CA ASP A 2 0.36 -11.03 20.35
C ASP A 2 0.91 -10.05 19.31
N LYS A 3 2.02 -9.40 19.63
CA LYS A 3 2.78 -8.62 18.66
C LYS A 3 3.27 -9.61 17.60
N LYS A 4 2.55 -9.71 16.47
CA LYS A 4 3.02 -10.41 15.27
C LYS A 4 4.43 -9.85 14.98
N LEU A 5 5.46 -10.68 15.16
CA LEU A 5 6.83 -10.33 14.77
C LEU A 5 6.84 -10.27 13.24
N PHE A 6 6.79 -9.05 12.70
CA PHE A 6 7.17 -8.80 11.32
C PHE A 6 8.66 -8.56 11.28
N THR A 7 9.34 -9.24 10.37
CA THR A 7 10.69 -8.86 9.99
C THR A 7 10.54 -8.07 8.71
N ILE A 8 10.46 -6.74 8.81
CA ILE A 8 10.81 -5.91 7.66
C ILE A 8 12.29 -6.13 7.44
N VAL A 9 12.60 -7.05 6.53
CA VAL A 9 13.90 -7.08 5.90
C VAL A 9 13.90 -5.89 4.94
N VAL A 10 14.16 -4.69 5.47
CA VAL A 10 14.87 -3.74 4.64
C VAL A 10 16.20 -4.43 4.44
N ALA A 11 16.39 -5.01 3.27
CA ALA A 11 17.69 -5.50 2.94
C ALA A 11 18.59 -4.26 2.94
N LEU A 12 19.29 -4.04 4.06
CA LEU A 12 20.70 -3.67 4.03
C LEU A 12 21.38 -4.80 3.25
N LEU A 13 21.09 -4.92 1.94
CA LEU A 13 22.05 -5.46 1.02
C LEU A 13 23.30 -4.68 1.37
N VAL A 14 24.37 -5.40 1.65
CA VAL A 14 25.69 -4.93 2.10
C VAL A 14 26.37 -4.03 1.02
N GLY A 15 25.58 -3.39 0.16
CA GLY A 15 25.90 -2.34 -0.79
C GLY A 15 24.68 -1.48 -1.16
N CYS A 16 23.81 -1.09 -0.22
CA CYS A 16 22.83 0.00 -0.42
C CYS A 16 23.57 1.33 -0.61
N ASN A 17 24.14 1.52 -1.79
CA ASN A 17 24.69 2.79 -2.21
C ASN A 17 23.51 3.70 -2.53
N LEU A 18 23.10 4.53 -1.56
CA LEU A 18 22.39 5.76 -1.89
C LEU A 18 23.36 6.60 -2.74
N PHE A 19 23.16 6.58 -4.04
CA PHE A 19 23.89 7.45 -4.94
C PHE A 19 23.19 8.81 -4.97
N ALA A 20 23.86 9.81 -4.42
CA ALA A 20 23.46 11.20 -4.57
C ALA A 20 23.92 11.72 -5.94
N GLN A 21 23.00 12.29 -6.71
CA GLN A 21 23.30 12.97 -7.98
C GLN A 21 22.78 14.40 -7.90
N VAL A 22 23.58 15.38 -8.32
CA VAL A 22 23.17 16.79 -8.38
C VAL A 22 22.51 17.03 -9.73
N GLU A 23 21.37 17.72 -9.74
CA GLU A 23 20.67 18.08 -10.99
C GLU A 23 21.30 19.32 -11.67
N GLU A 24 22.13 20.08 -10.96
CA GLU A 24 22.90 21.23 -11.47
C GLU A 24 24.40 20.91 -11.56
N ASP A 25 24.96 21.16 -12.76
CA ASP A 25 26.36 21.19 -13.19
C ASP A 25 27.39 20.34 -12.42
N PHE A 26 27.90 19.31 -13.11
CA PHE A 26 28.74 18.20 -12.65
C PHE A 26 30.10 18.58 -12.00
N SER A 27 30.40 19.86 -11.82
CA SER A 27 31.67 20.35 -11.25
C SER A 27 31.60 20.75 -9.77
N THR A 28 30.40 20.81 -9.18
CA THR A 28 30.22 21.42 -7.86
C THR A 28 30.41 20.39 -6.74
N LYS A 29 31.46 20.54 -5.90
CA LYS A 29 31.53 19.83 -4.62
C LYS A 29 30.41 20.34 -3.71
N TYR A 30 29.66 19.46 -3.05
CA TYR A 30 28.56 19.81 -2.15
C TYR A 30 28.65 19.06 -0.83
N LYS A 31 28.13 19.68 0.23
CA LYS A 31 27.84 19.03 1.50
C LYS A 31 26.51 18.29 1.36
N MET A 32 26.48 17.04 1.83
CA MET A 32 25.29 16.20 1.79
C MET A 32 24.14 16.80 2.60
N PRO A 33 22.87 16.49 2.24
CA PRO A 33 21.73 16.86 3.07
C PRO A 33 21.82 16.17 4.44
N ILE A 34 21.34 16.85 5.49
CA ILE A 34 21.40 16.34 6.87
C ILE A 34 19.98 16.01 7.33
N PHE A 35 19.76 14.76 7.74
CA PHE A 35 18.49 14.29 8.28
C PHE A 35 18.30 14.86 9.70
N PRO A 36 17.08 15.22 10.11
CA PRO A 36 16.80 15.65 11.48
C PRO A 36 17.38 14.69 12.54
N GLY A 37 18.19 15.21 13.46
CA GLY A 37 18.87 14.45 14.51
C GLY A 37 20.32 14.04 14.18
N CYS A 38 20.81 14.27 12.96
CA CYS A 38 22.19 13.99 12.57
C CYS A 38 23.13 15.20 12.67
N GLU A 39 22.67 16.36 13.15
CA GLU A 39 23.37 17.65 13.07
C GLU A 39 24.62 17.73 13.95
N LYS A 40 24.67 16.93 15.02
CA LYS A 40 25.78 16.94 16.00
C LYS A 40 26.99 16.14 15.54
N LEU A 41 26.87 15.37 14.47
CA LEU A 41 27.96 14.55 13.94
C LEU A 41 28.95 15.45 13.19
N ILE A 42 30.25 15.24 13.41
CA ILE A 42 31.30 16.12 12.92
C ILE A 42 31.75 15.74 11.50
N SER A 43 31.85 14.43 11.23
CA SER A 43 32.26 13.91 9.92
C SER A 43 31.07 13.89 8.94
N GLU A 44 31.29 14.31 7.70
CA GLU A 44 30.30 14.20 6.62
C GLU A 44 29.91 12.74 6.35
N GLU A 45 30.85 11.80 6.50
CA GLU A 45 30.59 10.37 6.35
C GLU A 45 29.64 9.86 7.44
N ASP A 46 29.85 10.30 8.69
CA ASP A 46 29.00 9.90 9.82
C ASP A 46 27.60 10.54 9.70
N GLN A 47 27.53 11.80 9.26
CA GLN A 47 26.27 12.48 8.95
C GLN A 47 25.49 11.73 7.87
N PHE A 48 26.16 11.30 6.80
CA PHE A 48 25.51 10.56 5.73
C PHE A 48 25.06 9.17 6.20
N LYS A 49 25.88 8.42 6.94
CA LYS A 49 25.46 7.14 7.54
C LYS A 49 24.25 7.31 8.45
N CYS A 50 24.24 8.35 9.29
CA CYS A 50 23.09 8.69 10.12
C CYS A 50 21.86 9.04 9.28
N PHE A 51 22.02 9.81 8.20
CA PHE A 51 20.96 10.09 7.23
C PHE A 51 20.36 8.79 6.70
N GLN A 52 21.19 7.88 6.20
CA GLN A 52 20.76 6.60 5.63
C GLN A 52 20.01 5.73 6.65
N GLN A 53 20.50 5.67 7.89
CA GLN A 53 19.84 4.94 8.97
C GLN A 53 18.48 5.55 9.30
N ASN A 54 18.42 6.86 9.55
CA ASN A 54 17.19 7.52 9.97
C ASN A 54 16.13 7.54 8.87
N ILE A 55 16.50 7.78 7.61
CA ILE A 55 15.53 7.69 6.50
C ILE A 55 14.98 6.26 6.39
N THR A 56 15.84 5.26 6.54
CA THR A 56 15.43 3.85 6.47
C THR A 56 14.46 3.50 7.57
N THR A 57 14.82 3.77 8.83
CA THR A 57 13.98 3.45 9.98
C THR A 57 12.66 4.21 9.92
N SER A 58 12.71 5.51 9.60
CA SER A 58 11.52 6.35 9.52
C SER A 58 10.60 5.89 8.40
N TYR A 59 11.09 5.76 7.17
CA TYR A 59 10.28 5.35 6.03
C TYR A 59 9.67 3.95 6.21
N SER A 60 10.43 3.02 6.81
CA SER A 60 9.92 1.68 7.14
C SER A 60 8.69 1.76 8.04
N SER A 61 8.68 2.64 9.04
CA SER A 61 7.51 2.84 9.92
C SER A 61 6.27 3.39 9.19
N TYR A 62 6.43 4.12 8.07
CA TYR A 62 5.29 4.52 7.23
C TYR A 62 4.79 3.35 6.39
N LEU A 63 5.69 2.53 5.84
CA LEU A 63 5.29 1.30 5.15
C LEU A 63 4.59 0.31 6.08
N GLU A 64 4.98 0.24 7.36
CA GLU A 64 4.34 -0.62 8.37
C GLU A 64 2.83 -0.36 8.51
N LYS A 65 2.39 0.88 8.30
CA LYS A 65 0.96 1.26 8.35
C LYS A 65 0.12 0.53 7.29
N TYR A 66 0.75 0.06 6.22
CA TYR A 66 0.09 -0.61 5.10
C TYR A 66 0.24 -2.14 5.13
N LEU A 67 0.84 -2.71 6.18
CA LEU A 67 1.03 -4.17 6.29
C LEU A 67 -0.27 -4.95 6.20
N GLU A 68 -1.34 -4.46 6.81
CA GLU A 68 -2.64 -5.13 6.75
C GLU A 68 -3.24 -5.08 5.34
N SER A 69 -2.94 -4.04 4.55
CA SER A 69 -3.36 -3.98 3.15
C SER A 69 -2.54 -4.94 2.28
N PHE A 70 -1.24 -5.09 2.55
CA PHE A 70 -0.41 -6.11 1.89
C PHE A 70 -0.89 -7.52 2.21
N GLU A 71 -1.24 -7.79 3.48
CA GLU A 71 -1.83 -9.07 3.89
C GLU A 71 -3.16 -9.29 3.16
N TYR A 72 -4.06 -8.29 3.16
CA TYR A 72 -5.36 -8.39 2.50
C TYR A 72 -5.29 -8.52 0.98
N LEU A 73 -4.28 -7.95 0.33
CA LEU A 73 -4.05 -8.10 -1.12
C LEU A 73 -3.09 -9.25 -1.44
N ASN A 74 -2.69 -10.02 -0.41
CA ASN A 74 -1.77 -11.13 -0.49
C ASN A 74 -0.46 -10.78 -1.22
N ILE A 75 0.12 -9.60 -0.97
CA ILE A 75 1.40 -9.17 -1.53
C ILE A 75 2.51 -9.65 -0.58
N PRO A 76 3.18 -10.79 -0.86
CA PRO A 76 3.98 -11.49 0.15
C PRO A 76 5.35 -10.85 0.40
N PHE A 77 5.85 -10.10 -0.56
CA PHE A 77 7.09 -9.33 -0.51
C PHE A 77 7.03 -8.26 -1.60
N GLY A 78 7.84 -7.22 -1.50
CA GLY A 78 7.98 -6.22 -2.55
C GLY A 78 9.33 -5.52 -2.44
N GLU A 79 9.90 -5.16 -3.58
CA GLU A 79 11.15 -4.41 -3.67
C GLU A 79 10.95 -3.24 -4.63
N SER A 80 11.50 -2.08 -4.27
CA SER A 80 11.44 -0.90 -5.11
C SER A 80 12.65 0.02 -4.91
N GLN A 81 12.99 0.78 -5.96
CA GLN A 81 13.96 1.86 -5.90
C GLN A 81 13.22 3.19 -5.98
N LEU A 82 13.31 4.00 -4.93
CA LEU A 82 12.72 5.32 -4.87
C LEU A 82 13.74 6.37 -5.30
N SER A 83 13.40 7.14 -6.33
CA SER A 83 14.14 8.35 -6.69
C SER A 83 13.38 9.58 -6.21
N PHE A 84 14.02 10.44 -5.44
CA PHE A 84 13.43 11.66 -4.92
C PHE A 84 14.45 12.79 -4.80
N LEU A 85 13.97 14.02 -4.73
CA LEU A 85 14.79 15.20 -4.49
C LEU A 85 14.68 15.67 -3.05
N VAL A 86 15.79 16.17 -2.50
CA VAL A 86 15.78 17.13 -1.39
C VAL A 86 15.98 18.51 -2.02
N ASN A 87 14.95 19.35 -2.02
CA ASN A 87 15.05 20.67 -2.63
C ASN A 87 15.80 21.68 -1.74
N GLN A 88 16.01 22.90 -2.25
CA GLN A 88 16.71 23.99 -1.54
C GLN A 88 16.03 24.42 -0.23
N ASN A 89 14.75 24.06 -0.03
CA ASN A 89 13.97 24.34 1.18
C ASN A 89 13.97 23.17 2.17
N GLY A 90 14.60 22.04 1.81
CA GLY A 90 14.60 20.83 2.62
C GLY A 90 13.40 19.92 2.44
N GLU A 91 12.57 20.17 1.43
CA GLU A 91 11.36 19.38 1.15
C GLU A 91 11.71 18.18 0.27
N LEU A 92 11.00 17.08 0.52
CA LEU A 92 11.16 15.82 -0.20
C LEU A 92 10.17 15.74 -1.37
N ILE A 93 10.68 15.52 -2.57
CA ILE A 93 9.86 15.45 -3.80
C ILE A 93 10.10 14.12 -4.49
N LEU A 94 9.11 13.23 -4.48
CA LEU A 94 9.18 11.95 -5.20
C LEU A 94 9.26 12.20 -6.71
N LYS A 95 10.20 11.54 -7.38
CA LYS A 95 10.38 11.61 -8.84
C LYS A 95 9.98 10.32 -9.53
N ASN A 96 10.46 9.19 -9.01
CA ASN A 96 10.17 7.89 -9.59
C ASN A 96 10.15 6.79 -8.53
N ILE A 97 9.43 5.71 -8.83
CA ILE A 97 9.50 4.44 -8.12
C ILE A 97 9.63 3.36 -9.18
N GLU A 98 10.76 2.66 -9.15
CA GLU A 98 11.01 1.47 -9.97
C GLU A 98 10.65 0.24 -9.15
N THR A 99 9.71 -0.57 -9.63
CA THR A 99 9.31 -1.82 -8.99
C THR A 99 8.66 -2.75 -10.01
N THR A 100 8.78 -4.05 -9.79
CA THR A 100 8.09 -5.09 -10.57
C THR A 100 6.66 -5.33 -10.09
N GLN A 101 6.25 -4.74 -8.97
CA GLN A 101 4.94 -4.95 -8.35
C GLN A 101 4.11 -3.66 -8.35
N PRO A 102 3.17 -3.50 -9.29
CA PRO A 102 2.35 -2.30 -9.40
C PRO A 102 1.59 -1.93 -8.12
N LEU A 103 1.03 -2.92 -7.41
CA LEU A 103 0.35 -2.66 -6.15
C LEU A 103 1.29 -2.11 -5.07
N PHE A 104 2.52 -2.63 -4.98
CA PHE A 104 3.50 -2.12 -4.03
C PHE A 104 3.94 -0.67 -4.37
N ARG A 105 3.92 -0.29 -5.66
CA ARG A 105 4.18 1.08 -6.09
C ARG A 105 3.22 2.08 -5.45
N ASP A 106 1.92 1.78 -5.47
CA ASP A 106 0.88 2.65 -4.91
C ASP A 106 1.10 2.91 -3.41
N TYR A 107 1.41 1.86 -2.65
CA TYR A 107 1.67 2.00 -1.22
C TYR A 107 2.98 2.76 -0.93
N ASN A 108 3.99 2.64 -1.79
CA ASN A 108 5.18 3.50 -1.68
C ASN A 108 4.87 4.96 -1.96
N ILE A 109 3.98 5.28 -2.91
CA ILE A 109 3.54 6.66 -3.14
C ILE A 109 2.87 7.21 -1.88
N LEU A 110 1.93 6.47 -1.29
CA LEU A 110 1.21 6.88 -0.09
C LEU A 110 2.16 7.04 1.10
N ALA A 111 3.00 6.03 1.36
CA ALA A 111 3.99 6.07 2.44
C ALA A 111 4.98 7.23 2.28
N PHE A 112 5.45 7.51 1.06
CA PHE A 112 6.33 8.63 0.79
C PHE A 112 5.63 9.97 1.01
N GLN A 113 4.37 10.12 0.58
CA GLN A 113 3.62 11.35 0.81
C GLN A 113 3.46 11.67 2.29
N ASP A 114 3.18 10.66 3.11
CA ASP A 114 3.06 10.85 4.56
C ASP A 114 4.41 11.10 5.22
N PHE A 115 5.44 10.35 4.82
CA PHE A 115 6.81 10.56 5.26
C PHE A 115 7.30 11.98 4.93
N ALA A 116 7.08 12.46 3.71
CA ALA A 116 7.53 13.78 3.27
C ALA A 116 6.86 14.94 4.02
N LYS A 117 5.64 14.76 4.54
CA LYS A 117 4.94 15.79 5.35
C LYS A 117 5.58 15.96 6.72
N ASP A 118 6.10 14.88 7.29
CA ASP A 118 6.56 14.85 8.69
C ASP A 118 8.05 15.18 8.84
N TYR A 119 8.82 15.17 7.75
CA TYR A 119 10.25 15.45 7.77
C TYR A 119 10.63 16.63 6.88
N LYS A 120 11.36 17.58 7.48
CA LYS A 120 12.05 18.65 6.78
C LYS A 120 13.56 18.45 6.90
N ILE A 121 14.21 18.16 5.78
CA ILE A 121 15.63 17.82 5.72
C ILE A 121 16.45 19.12 5.70
N THR A 122 17.61 19.15 6.36
CA THR A 122 18.54 20.27 6.11
C THR A 122 19.10 20.10 4.71
N PRO A 123 18.88 21.08 3.80
CA PRO A 123 19.26 20.93 2.41
C PRO A 123 20.78 20.82 2.25
N ALA A 124 21.20 20.18 1.16
CA ALA A 124 22.59 20.17 0.75
C ALA A 124 23.09 21.59 0.46
N LYS A 125 24.39 21.81 0.61
CA LYS A 125 25.02 23.11 0.35
C LYS A 125 26.18 23.00 -0.63
N SER A 126 26.25 23.90 -1.59
CA SER A 126 27.42 24.07 -2.46
C SER A 126 28.64 24.46 -1.62
N ILE A 127 29.76 23.75 -1.75
CA ILE A 127 31.01 24.10 -1.06
C ILE A 127 31.61 25.40 -1.60
N LEU A 128 31.36 25.73 -2.88
CA LEU A 128 31.90 26.93 -3.53
C LEU A 128 31.12 28.20 -3.17
N THR A 129 29.79 28.09 -3.03
CA THR A 129 28.91 29.27 -2.88
C THR A 129 28.20 29.35 -1.54
N ASP A 130 28.27 28.32 -0.71
CA ASP A 130 27.50 28.12 0.54
C ASP A 130 25.97 28.24 0.38
N LYS A 131 25.47 28.21 -0.87
CA LYS A 131 24.04 28.23 -1.18
C LYS A 131 23.46 26.81 -1.10
N ASN A 132 22.19 26.75 -0.72
CA ASN A 132 21.43 25.50 -0.75
C ASN A 132 21.29 25.02 -2.20
N VAL A 133 21.43 23.72 -2.40
CA VAL A 133 21.29 23.07 -3.72
C VAL A 133 20.31 21.90 -3.63
N THR A 134 19.66 21.61 -4.75
CA THR A 134 18.77 20.45 -4.86
C THR A 134 19.60 19.19 -5.16
N ILE A 135 19.36 18.12 -4.41
CA ILE A 135 20.04 16.83 -4.60
C ILE A 135 19.02 15.74 -4.90
N ALA A 136 19.30 14.93 -5.92
CA ALA A 136 18.60 13.69 -6.18
C ALA A 136 19.22 12.54 -5.38
N LEU A 137 18.37 11.77 -4.71
CA LEU A 137 18.73 10.60 -3.93
C LEU A 137 17.96 9.38 -4.44
N ASN A 138 18.61 8.23 -4.37
CA ASN A 138 18.02 6.95 -4.72
C ASN A 138 18.02 6.01 -3.50
N PHE A 139 16.85 5.56 -3.08
CA PHE A 139 16.65 4.80 -1.85
C PHE A 139 16.00 3.45 -2.16
N PRO A 140 16.73 2.33 -1.99
CA PRO A 140 16.13 1.01 -2.08
C PRO A 140 15.24 0.77 -0.87
N VAL A 141 14.05 0.23 -1.12
CA VAL A 141 13.18 -0.26 -0.06
C VAL A 141 12.61 -1.62 -0.41
N GLY A 142 12.43 -2.44 0.60
CA GLY A 142 11.75 -3.71 0.44
C GLY A 142 11.05 -4.12 1.72
N PHE A 143 10.10 -5.02 1.56
CA PHE A 143 9.44 -5.70 2.67
C PHE A 143 9.20 -7.16 2.32
N LYS A 144 9.00 -7.96 3.36
CA LYS A 144 8.56 -9.35 3.25
C LYS A 144 7.60 -9.64 4.39
N LEU A 145 6.42 -10.18 4.07
CA LEU A 145 5.49 -10.65 5.08
C LEU A 145 6.06 -11.89 5.76
N SER A 146 5.87 -11.99 7.08
CA SER A 146 6.29 -13.16 7.86
C SER A 146 5.49 -14.40 7.52
N ARG A 147 4.28 -14.22 6.98
CA ARG A 147 3.40 -15.28 6.50
C ARG A 147 2.98 -14.98 5.08
N GLN A 148 3.07 -16.00 4.23
CA GLN A 148 2.61 -15.96 2.85
C GLN A 148 1.41 -16.88 2.76
N VAL A 149 0.32 -16.39 2.21
CA VAL A 149 -0.83 -17.26 1.95
C VAL A 149 -0.83 -17.63 0.47
N LEU A 150 -0.82 -18.93 0.20
CA LEU A 150 -0.92 -19.40 -1.19
C LEU A 150 -2.38 -19.33 -1.62
N GLU A 151 -2.71 -18.29 -2.40
CA GLU A 151 -4.00 -18.22 -3.07
C GLU A 151 -3.92 -18.93 -4.42
N THR A 152 -4.79 -19.91 -4.63
CA THR A 152 -4.86 -20.68 -5.88
C THR A 152 -6.01 -20.24 -6.79
N ASN A 153 -6.89 -19.36 -6.29
CA ASN A 153 -8.05 -18.88 -7.03
C ASN A 153 -8.15 -17.37 -6.92
N SER A 154 -8.79 -16.75 -7.90
CA SER A 154 -9.16 -15.34 -7.84
C SER A 154 -10.21 -15.12 -6.75
N ARG A 155 -10.18 -13.96 -6.08
CA ARG A 155 -11.17 -13.60 -5.06
C ARG A 155 -11.63 -12.16 -5.15
N ILE A 156 -12.84 -11.90 -4.68
CA ILE A 156 -13.36 -10.55 -4.52
C ILE A 156 -12.62 -9.85 -3.39
N ILE A 157 -12.14 -8.63 -3.65
CA ILE A 157 -11.51 -7.75 -2.67
C ILE A 157 -12.37 -6.53 -2.32
N SER A 158 -13.31 -6.17 -3.19
CA SER A 158 -14.26 -5.09 -2.95
C SER A 158 -15.46 -5.23 -3.90
N VAL A 159 -16.57 -4.64 -3.50
CA VAL A 159 -17.79 -4.53 -4.32
C VAL A 159 -18.19 -3.07 -4.36
N ILE A 160 -18.50 -2.57 -5.57
CA ILE A 160 -18.89 -1.20 -5.83
C ILE A 160 -20.32 -1.19 -6.34
N GLU A 161 -21.20 -0.45 -5.68
CA GLU A 161 -22.57 -0.23 -6.14
C GLU A 161 -22.67 1.16 -6.79
N ASN A 162 -23.16 1.22 -8.02
CA ASN A 162 -23.47 2.47 -8.72
C ASN A 162 -24.88 2.39 -9.31
N ASN A 163 -25.86 2.98 -8.63
CA ASN A 163 -27.27 3.13 -9.02
C ASN A 163 -27.94 1.87 -9.60
N ASN A 164 -27.59 1.48 -10.83
CA ASN A 164 -28.13 0.35 -11.57
C ASN A 164 -27.16 -0.82 -11.75
N SER A 165 -25.89 -0.67 -11.38
CA SER A 165 -24.83 -1.66 -11.62
C SER A 165 -24.10 -2.00 -10.33
N THR A 166 -23.67 -3.25 -10.23
CA THR A 166 -22.77 -3.72 -9.16
C THR A 166 -21.49 -4.24 -9.79
N TYR A 167 -20.35 -3.78 -9.30
CA TYR A 167 -19.04 -4.17 -9.81
C TYR A 167 -18.28 -4.96 -8.76
N GLU A 168 -17.77 -6.13 -9.13
CA GLU A 168 -16.82 -6.89 -8.33
C GLU A 168 -15.41 -6.52 -8.74
N ILE A 169 -14.59 -6.14 -7.76
CA ILE A 169 -13.15 -6.02 -7.94
C ILE A 169 -12.53 -7.31 -7.41
N VAL A 170 -11.83 -7.99 -8.31
CA VAL A 170 -11.27 -9.30 -8.10
C VAL A 170 -9.75 -9.20 -8.16
N ILE A 171 -9.06 -9.79 -7.18
CA ILE A 171 -7.62 -10.04 -7.25
C ILE A 171 -7.37 -11.48 -7.69
N THR A 172 -6.43 -11.66 -8.60
CA THR A 172 -6.00 -12.97 -9.09
C THR A 172 -4.80 -13.51 -8.29
N PRO A 173 -4.47 -14.82 -8.40
CA PRO A 173 -3.28 -15.39 -7.77
C PRO A 173 -1.94 -14.72 -8.18
N ASP A 174 -1.89 -14.12 -9.36
CA ASP A 174 -0.76 -13.36 -9.90
C ASP A 174 -0.87 -11.84 -9.65
N HIS A 175 -1.71 -11.44 -8.69
CA HIS A 175 -1.85 -10.05 -8.21
C HIS A 175 -2.37 -9.06 -9.27
N GLU A 176 -3.06 -9.55 -10.29
CA GLU A 176 -3.79 -8.69 -11.22
C GLU A 176 -5.12 -8.26 -10.59
N LEU A 177 -5.51 -7.01 -10.82
CA LEU A 177 -6.83 -6.52 -10.47
C LEU A 177 -7.73 -6.59 -11.70
N LYS A 178 -8.86 -7.26 -11.57
CA LYS A 178 -9.88 -7.40 -12.61
C LYS A 178 -11.20 -6.85 -12.11
N ILE A 179 -11.95 -6.20 -12.98
CA ILE A 179 -13.29 -5.71 -12.66
C ILE A 179 -14.32 -6.44 -13.50
N TYR A 180 -15.40 -6.86 -12.85
CA TYR A 180 -16.55 -7.47 -13.48
C TYR A 180 -17.81 -6.70 -13.09
N GLU A 181 -18.70 -6.43 -14.05
CA GLU A 181 -20.06 -6.00 -13.79
C GLU A 181 -20.96 -7.22 -13.57
N LEU A 182 -21.69 -7.23 -12.46
CA LEU A 182 -22.68 -8.27 -12.19
C LEU A 182 -23.95 -8.00 -13.00
N SER A 183 -24.41 -9.02 -13.71
CA SER A 183 -25.68 -9.05 -14.41
C SER A 183 -26.47 -10.29 -14.02
N ASP A 184 -27.76 -10.32 -14.35
CA ASP A 184 -28.67 -11.43 -14.02
C ASP A 184 -28.23 -12.79 -14.59
N PHE A 185 -27.44 -12.80 -15.66
CA PHE A 185 -27.05 -14.02 -16.37
C PHE A 185 -25.60 -14.42 -16.08
N LYS A 186 -24.67 -13.51 -16.40
CA LYS A 186 -23.25 -13.76 -16.23
C LYS A 186 -22.50 -12.46 -15.94
N PRO A 187 -21.46 -12.51 -15.13
CA PRO A 187 -20.56 -11.38 -14.94
C PRO A 187 -19.90 -10.96 -16.27
N ILE A 188 -19.80 -9.66 -16.48
CA ILE A 188 -19.20 -9.07 -17.69
C ILE A 188 -17.84 -8.51 -17.31
N TYR A 189 -16.77 -9.05 -17.90
CA TYR A 189 -15.42 -8.55 -17.69
C TYR A 189 -15.25 -7.15 -18.29
N LEU A 190 -14.85 -6.18 -17.46
CA LEU A 190 -14.70 -4.77 -17.85
C LEU A 190 -13.25 -4.37 -18.09
N GLY A 191 -12.29 -5.10 -17.51
CA GLY A 191 -10.88 -4.82 -17.74
C GLY A 191 -9.97 -5.24 -16.59
N LYS A 192 -8.66 -5.14 -16.89
CA LYS A 192 -7.56 -5.33 -15.95
C LYS A 192 -6.98 -3.98 -15.59
N TYR A 193 -6.66 -3.82 -14.32
CA TYR A 193 -6.06 -2.63 -13.74
C TYR A 193 -4.74 -3.01 -13.07
N ASN A 194 -3.78 -2.10 -13.12
CA ASN A 194 -2.48 -2.31 -12.49
C ASN A 194 -2.52 -1.94 -11.00
N SER A 195 -3.50 -1.14 -10.57
CA SER A 195 -3.46 -0.53 -9.25
C SER A 195 -4.84 -0.16 -8.71
N LEU A 196 -4.98 -0.10 -7.39
CA LEU A 196 -6.22 0.36 -6.75
C LEU A 196 -6.44 1.86 -7.01
N GLN A 197 -5.38 2.64 -7.14
CA GLN A 197 -5.48 4.06 -7.50
C GLN A 197 -5.98 4.26 -8.92
N GLU A 198 -5.60 3.39 -9.86
CA GLU A 198 -6.13 3.41 -11.22
C GLU A 198 -7.65 3.22 -11.21
N ILE A 199 -8.14 2.23 -10.45
CA ILE A 199 -9.57 1.97 -10.27
C ILE A 199 -10.27 3.18 -9.62
N LYS A 200 -9.70 3.72 -8.53
CA LYS A 200 -10.24 4.87 -7.80
C LYS A 200 -10.38 6.14 -8.65
N ASN A 201 -9.59 6.25 -9.72
CA ASN A 201 -9.62 7.40 -10.62
C ASN A 201 -10.36 7.15 -11.95
N THR A 202 -10.89 5.94 -12.15
CA THR A 202 -11.57 5.55 -13.38
C THR A 202 -13.09 5.67 -13.21
N LEU A 203 -13.78 6.28 -14.19
CA LEU A 203 -15.24 6.25 -14.26
C LEU A 203 -15.73 4.87 -14.74
N PRO A 204 -16.85 4.35 -14.22
CA PRO A 204 -17.76 5.01 -13.27
C PRO A 204 -17.38 4.82 -11.79
N TYR A 205 -16.33 4.04 -11.49
CA TYR A 205 -16.01 3.60 -10.12
C TYR A 205 -15.63 4.75 -9.19
N LYS A 206 -14.94 5.78 -9.71
CA LYS A 206 -14.49 6.95 -8.97
C LYS A 206 -15.63 7.60 -8.16
N GLU A 207 -16.80 7.77 -8.78
CA GLU A 207 -17.95 8.41 -8.14
C GLU A 207 -18.47 7.56 -6.99
N SER A 208 -18.59 6.25 -7.22
CA SER A 208 -19.08 5.32 -6.20
C SER A 208 -18.09 5.11 -5.05
N ILE A 209 -16.78 5.18 -5.29
CA ILE A 209 -15.73 5.03 -4.26
C ILE A 209 -15.70 6.20 -3.28
N GLN A 210 -16.05 7.41 -3.72
CA GLN A 210 -16.00 8.61 -2.88
C GLN A 210 -17.02 8.58 -1.72
N ASP A 211 -18.15 7.90 -1.91
CA ASP A 211 -19.25 7.86 -0.94
C ASP A 211 -19.29 6.55 -0.11
N MET A 212 -18.24 5.73 -0.17
CA MET A 212 -18.29 4.40 0.43
C MET A 212 -18.20 4.38 1.95
N GLN A 213 -18.99 3.48 2.52
CA GLN A 213 -18.95 3.08 3.91
C GLN A 213 -17.60 2.42 4.28
N GLU A 214 -17.28 2.42 5.58
CA GLU A 214 -16.11 1.72 6.12
C GLU A 214 -16.11 0.22 5.81
N LEU A 215 -17.30 -0.38 5.79
CA LEU A 215 -17.50 -1.80 5.46
C LEU A 215 -18.17 -1.95 4.09
N VAL A 216 -17.62 -2.85 3.27
CA VAL A 216 -18.16 -3.26 1.98
C VAL A 216 -18.71 -4.69 2.08
N THR A 217 -19.86 -4.94 1.48
CA THR A 217 -20.43 -6.30 1.40
C THR A 217 -19.76 -7.04 0.25
N LEU A 218 -18.96 -8.06 0.56
CA LEU A 218 -18.29 -8.87 -0.47
C LEU A 218 -19.20 -9.96 -1.05
N ALA A 219 -20.06 -10.54 -0.21
CA ALA A 219 -20.98 -11.59 -0.63
C ALA A 219 -22.21 -11.63 0.28
N GLN A 220 -23.32 -12.13 -0.24
CA GLN A 220 -24.55 -12.32 0.51
C GLN A 220 -25.34 -13.53 0.03
N SER A 221 -26.09 -14.16 0.93
CA SER A 221 -26.96 -15.30 0.61
C SER A 221 -28.25 -15.25 1.43
N ASN A 222 -29.35 -15.70 0.84
CA ASN A 222 -30.65 -15.78 1.50
C ASN A 222 -30.97 -17.23 1.87
N PHE A 223 -31.38 -17.46 3.12
CA PHE A 223 -31.84 -18.75 3.62
C PHE A 223 -33.18 -18.57 4.33
N GLY A 224 -34.27 -18.87 3.61
CA GLY A 224 -35.63 -18.62 4.10
C GLY A 224 -35.88 -17.14 4.37
N LYS A 225 -36.10 -16.77 5.64
CA LYS A 225 -36.34 -15.37 6.08
C LYS A 225 -35.07 -14.67 6.58
N GLU A 226 -33.93 -15.34 6.47
CA GLU A 226 -32.66 -14.86 7.01
C GLU A 226 -31.71 -14.55 5.86
N LYS A 227 -30.96 -13.47 5.99
CA LYS A 227 -29.93 -13.06 5.05
C LYS A 227 -28.58 -13.15 5.74
N PHE A 228 -27.62 -13.80 5.11
CA PHE A 228 -26.24 -13.86 5.58
C PHE A 228 -25.40 -12.93 4.73
N ILE A 229 -24.56 -12.13 5.39
CA ILE A 229 -23.75 -11.11 4.75
C ILE A 229 -22.30 -11.32 5.19
N LEU A 230 -21.40 -11.37 4.22
CA LEU A 230 -19.96 -11.30 4.42
C LEU A 230 -19.49 -9.90 4.05
N GLN A 231 -18.89 -9.21 5.00
CA GLN A 231 -18.38 -7.85 4.82
C GLN A 231 -16.88 -7.80 5.10
N SER A 232 -16.19 -6.86 4.46
CA SER A 232 -14.79 -6.52 4.73
C SER A 232 -14.63 -5.02 4.90
N LYS A 233 -13.52 -4.58 5.49
CA LYS A 233 -13.14 -3.16 5.41
C LYS A 233 -12.93 -2.77 3.95
N ASN A 234 -13.31 -1.54 3.64
CA ASN A 234 -13.13 -1.00 2.31
C ASN A 234 -11.65 -0.76 2.01
N ILE A 235 -11.10 -1.49 1.04
CA ILE A 235 -9.69 -1.38 0.63
C ILE A 235 -9.32 -0.01 0.03
N PHE A 236 -10.30 0.80 -0.38
CA PHE A 236 -10.06 2.16 -0.88
C PHE A 236 -9.98 3.23 0.22
N GLN A 237 -10.26 2.86 1.47
CA GLN A 237 -10.02 3.68 2.65
C GLN A 237 -8.61 3.41 3.18
N ASN A 238 -7.65 4.17 2.66
CA ASN A 238 -6.23 3.95 2.93
C ASN A 238 -5.82 4.29 4.37
N ASP A 239 -6.55 5.20 5.04
CA ASP A 239 -6.25 5.62 6.40
C ASP A 239 -6.78 4.55 7.39
N ASN A 240 -5.89 3.84 8.07
CA ASN A 240 -6.22 2.80 9.06
C ASN A 240 -6.98 1.59 8.48
N PHE A 241 -6.65 1.18 7.26
CA PHE A 241 -7.11 -0.11 6.75
C PHE A 241 -6.69 -1.24 7.70
N ALA A 242 -7.61 -2.16 7.95
CA ALA A 242 -7.33 -3.36 8.72
C ALA A 242 -7.94 -4.57 8.02
N THR A 243 -7.22 -5.68 7.98
CA THR A 243 -7.73 -6.95 7.45
C THR A 243 -8.82 -7.43 8.39
N ILE A 244 -10.07 -7.36 7.95
CA ILE A 244 -11.21 -7.82 8.73
C ILE A 244 -12.26 -8.40 7.81
N PHE A 245 -12.78 -9.57 8.17
CA PHE A 245 -13.94 -10.19 7.53
C PHE A 245 -15.01 -10.45 8.59
N ILE A 246 -16.21 -9.94 8.38
CA ILE A 246 -17.34 -10.04 9.31
C ILE A 246 -18.45 -10.82 8.63
N VAL A 247 -18.88 -11.92 9.27
CA VAL A 247 -20.05 -12.69 8.84
C VAL A 247 -21.20 -12.37 9.78
N SER A 248 -22.29 -11.86 9.21
CA SER A 248 -23.48 -11.43 9.95
C SER A 248 -24.73 -12.14 9.44
N GLN A 249 -25.63 -12.46 10.37
CA GLN A 249 -26.99 -12.93 10.09
C GLN A 249 -27.96 -11.78 10.30
N VAL A 250 -28.80 -11.51 9.31
CA VAL A 250 -29.81 -10.46 9.30
C VAL A 250 -31.19 -11.09 9.27
N LYS A 251 -32.03 -10.75 10.26
CA LYS A 251 -33.41 -11.22 10.39
C LYS A 251 -34.33 -10.04 10.68
N GLY A 252 -35.00 -9.54 9.64
CA GLY A 252 -35.72 -8.27 9.71
C GLY A 252 -34.76 -7.14 10.05
N LYS A 253 -35.00 -6.43 11.17
CA LYS A 253 -34.13 -5.35 11.66
C LYS A 253 -32.98 -5.82 12.57
N ARG A 254 -32.91 -7.11 12.92
CA ARG A 254 -31.88 -7.64 13.81
C ARG A 254 -30.67 -8.09 13.02
N ILE A 255 -29.49 -7.64 13.43
CA ILE A 255 -28.20 -8.06 12.88
C ILE A 255 -27.42 -8.77 14.00
N LYS A 256 -26.96 -9.98 13.74
CA LYS A 256 -26.13 -10.78 14.65
C LYS A 256 -24.82 -11.11 13.97
N GLN A 257 -23.70 -10.60 14.49
CA GLN A 257 -22.37 -11.05 14.08
C GLN A 257 -22.16 -12.51 14.50
N LEU A 258 -21.90 -13.37 13.53
CA LEU A 258 -21.63 -14.79 13.75
C LEU A 258 -20.14 -15.05 13.94
N ARG A 259 -19.31 -14.44 13.09
CA ARG A 259 -17.85 -14.61 13.06
C ARG A 259 -17.18 -13.31 12.66
N LYS A 260 -15.94 -13.15 13.12
CA LYS A 260 -15.02 -12.08 12.73
C LYS A 260 -13.64 -12.71 12.56
N TYR A 261 -13.02 -12.47 11.41
CA TYR A 261 -11.66 -12.86 11.10
C TYR A 261 -10.84 -11.58 10.97
N THR A 262 -9.63 -11.57 11.53
CA THR A 262 -8.75 -10.39 11.54
C THR A 262 -7.46 -10.60 10.75
N THR A 263 -7.38 -11.70 10.01
CA THR A 263 -6.26 -12.07 9.15
C THR A 263 -6.81 -12.74 7.89
N LEU A 264 -6.07 -12.65 6.78
CA LEU A 264 -6.45 -13.35 5.55
C LEU A 264 -6.28 -14.87 5.72
N GLU A 265 -5.26 -15.30 6.44
CA GLU A 265 -4.99 -16.71 6.75
C GLU A 265 -6.16 -17.39 7.48
N ASP A 266 -6.66 -16.78 8.56
CA ASP A 266 -7.78 -17.33 9.33
C ASP A 266 -9.06 -17.35 8.48
N PHE A 267 -9.24 -16.34 7.62
CA PHE A 267 -10.40 -16.27 6.74
C PHE A 267 -10.36 -17.35 5.65
N ILE A 268 -9.19 -17.62 5.06
CA ILE A 268 -9.01 -18.66 4.04
C ILE A 268 -9.33 -20.06 4.57
N GLN A 269 -9.03 -20.31 5.85
CA GLN A 269 -9.37 -21.57 6.51
C GLN A 269 -10.85 -21.67 6.91
N SER A 270 -11.64 -20.61 6.70
CA SER A 270 -13.03 -20.55 7.11
C SER A 270 -13.98 -21.16 6.06
N PRO A 271 -15.19 -21.64 6.47
CA PRO A 271 -16.20 -22.11 5.53
C PRO A 271 -16.83 -21.00 4.69
N TYR A 272 -16.47 -19.73 4.94
CA TYR A 272 -17.00 -18.58 4.22
C TYR A 272 -16.06 -18.10 3.11
N TYR A 273 -14.84 -18.64 3.02
CA TYR A 273 -13.88 -18.23 2.01
C TYR A 273 -14.40 -18.47 0.59
N ASP A 274 -15.03 -19.63 0.36
CA ASP A 274 -15.60 -20.01 -0.92
C ASP A 274 -16.67 -19.03 -1.44
N TRP A 275 -17.24 -18.16 -0.59
CA TRP A 275 -18.25 -17.18 -1.01
C TRP A 275 -17.65 -16.08 -1.90
N ILE A 276 -16.36 -15.77 -1.72
CA ILE A 276 -15.68 -14.71 -2.48
C ILE A 276 -14.74 -15.26 -3.55
N ILE A 277 -14.62 -16.57 -3.68
CA ILE A 277 -13.79 -17.20 -4.71
C ILE A 277 -14.49 -17.13 -6.07
N ARG A 278 -13.69 -16.91 -7.13
CA ARG A 278 -14.09 -16.93 -8.53
C ARG A 278 -13.18 -17.88 -9.30
N LYS A 279 -13.66 -19.12 -9.50
CA LYS A 279 -12.89 -20.21 -10.14
C LYS A 279 -12.87 -20.13 -11.67
N ASP A 280 -13.91 -19.54 -12.27
CA ASP A 280 -14.22 -19.66 -13.70
C ASP A 280 -14.49 -18.30 -14.38
N TYR A 281 -13.89 -17.22 -13.86
CA TYR A 281 -13.94 -15.90 -14.50
C TYR A 281 -12.81 -15.67 -15.49
#